data_AF-A0A7C7C8N4-F1
#
_entry.id   AF-A0A7C7C8N4-F1
#
_cell.length_a   1.000
_cell.length_b   1.000
_cell.length_c   1.000
_cell.angle_alpha   90.00
_cell.angle_beta   90.00
_cell.angle_gamma   90.00
#
_symmetry.space_group_name_H-M   'P 1'
#
loop_
_entity.id
_entity.type
_entity.pdbx_description
1 polymer ?
#
loop_
_entity_poly.entity_id
_entity_poly.type
_entity_poly.pdbx_seq_one_letter_code
_entity_poly.pdbx_strand_id
1 'polypeptide(L)'
;MANKELNRLMESYFAPKEDTFGIDKIEGLIKEIYEASMAVDLLSEKKRSGRFSYKIDIPTLVPSEAWGDPSHQSREDIERVFNVIRKKANMQERIEHVNSFIDPAQAAKKAPGGNFHAVIRMMQIIEALQATLNDYTESSAGFVFEGFMAALTGGKQQADRVGGTLPIEDFLGVQGEQVSLKLLSPGTGIHGSFTNLLDYLYLRGGGQESIKYLIAYKDQDGDNVSSIKIYDFVIDQNNFVDVMRGAGEFESKFGASAQPVEVQVTDEEGNVVGTETLPALPDLLNSFDGSDEWRAKTRKVITQGESTTDKKGKKKFKAHVPGYTKAGMFHNIEIVGADGAVFDTDKLERDAADNKQDLLRRKKEQGFKMRTVASYQSAARKAGKEFAEAGVSADEAFREFLANNESMLDDLMMPLPADAEETKVARAQKAQKRYFNAIKKGFMDEYSEVLSESSWFGFFHEQEKIFLREQQPLAEGGRDEDASSQWTITGAQMIKMTNIINVTDYGTLNMSAENIDKCADIYIQKMKGDMITLLETTKEFIVNVGNYFTAAQRRHANKYADDAIDNAKVVVQKLSKDQQEDSEE
;
A
#
# COMPACT_ATOMS: atom_id res chain seq x y z
N MET A 1 21.54 65.31 7.05
CA MET A 1 20.27 64.64 7.38
C MET A 1 20.47 63.41 8.28
N ALA A 2 21.54 62.62 8.13
CA ALA A 2 21.79 61.40 8.93
C ALA A 2 21.86 61.59 10.47
N ASN A 3 22.42 62.68 10.99
CA ASN A 3 22.52 62.89 12.44
C ASN A 3 21.18 63.17 13.15
N LYS A 4 20.16 63.62 12.41
CA LYS A 4 18.85 63.94 13.00
C LYS A 4 17.99 62.67 13.17
N GLU A 5 18.13 61.70 12.27
CA GLU A 5 17.48 60.39 12.41
C GLU A 5 18.16 59.54 13.47
N LEU A 6 19.50 59.57 13.57
CA LEU A 6 20.22 58.82 14.59
C LEU A 6 19.89 59.29 16.02
N ASN A 7 19.80 60.61 16.23
CA ASN A 7 19.39 61.16 17.52
C ASN A 7 17.93 60.82 17.85
N ARG A 8 17.04 60.78 16.85
CA ARG A 8 15.63 60.42 17.05
C ARG A 8 15.44 58.95 17.38
N LEU A 9 16.27 58.07 16.79
CA LEU A 9 16.32 56.65 17.13
C LEU A 9 16.87 56.43 18.54
N MET A 10 17.96 57.12 18.91
CA MET A 10 18.50 57.06 20.28
C MET A 10 17.49 57.55 21.32
N GLU A 11 16.82 58.68 21.09
CA GLU A 11 15.77 59.16 21.99
C GLU A 11 14.60 58.18 22.10
N SER A 12 14.22 57.49 21.01
CA SER A 12 13.15 56.47 21.07
C SER A 12 13.56 55.19 21.80
N TYR A 13 14.85 54.84 21.77
CA TYR A 13 15.36 53.60 22.37
C TYR A 13 15.67 53.78 23.87
N PHE A 14 16.00 55.00 24.28
CA PHE A 14 16.28 55.36 25.68
C PHE A 14 15.16 56.16 26.36
N ALA A 15 14.05 56.44 25.67
CA ALA A 15 12.85 56.95 26.32
C ALA A 15 12.37 55.95 27.38
N PRO A 16 12.05 56.38 28.61
CA PRO A 16 11.54 55.49 29.64
C PRO A 16 10.26 54.84 29.14
N LYS A 17 10.29 53.52 28.94
CA LYS A 17 9.09 52.76 28.60
C LYS A 17 8.15 52.84 29.80
N GLU A 18 7.08 53.64 29.69
CA GLU A 18 6.02 53.84 30.70
C GLU A 18 5.10 52.62 30.90
N ASP A 19 5.60 51.41 30.65
CA ASP A 19 4.88 50.21 31.08
C ASP A 19 5.90 49.16 31.52
N THR A 20 6.66 49.52 32.55
CA THR A 20 7.32 48.51 33.37
C THR A 20 6.21 47.63 33.92
N PHE A 21 6.37 46.32 33.74
CA PHE A 21 5.55 45.28 34.35
C PHE A 21 5.69 45.41 35.87
N GLY A 22 4.96 46.36 36.44
CA GLY A 22 5.07 46.77 37.84
C GLY A 22 4.55 45.66 38.74
N ILE A 23 5.06 45.65 39.97
CA ILE A 23 4.62 44.72 41.01
C ILE A 23 3.07 44.71 41.11
N ASP A 24 2.42 45.86 40.89
CA ASP A 24 0.96 45.99 40.91
C ASP A 24 0.23 45.18 39.82
N LYS A 25 0.82 45.03 38.61
CA LYS A 25 0.28 44.16 37.55
C LYS A 25 0.50 42.67 37.87
N ILE A 26 1.61 42.34 38.54
CA ILE A 26 1.88 40.98 39.02
C ILE A 26 0.93 40.63 40.18
N GLU A 27 0.69 41.55 41.11
CA GLU A 27 -0.31 41.39 42.16
C GLU A 27 -1.73 41.26 41.57
N GLY A 28 -2.05 42.02 40.52
CA GLY A 28 -3.31 41.87 39.78
C GLY A 28 -3.49 40.47 39.18
N LEU A 29 -2.48 39.95 38.47
CA LEU A 29 -2.49 38.60 37.90
C LEU A 29 -2.52 37.51 38.98
N ILE A 30 -1.77 37.69 40.07
CA ILE A 30 -1.81 36.75 41.21
C ILE A 30 -3.19 36.75 41.84
N LYS A 31 -3.82 37.92 42.01
CA LYS A 31 -5.15 38.03 42.60
C LYS A 31 -6.22 37.43 41.69
N GLU A 32 -6.10 37.61 40.37
CA GLU A 32 -6.99 37.01 39.38
C GLU A 32 -6.86 35.47 39.35
N ILE A 33 -5.64 34.93 39.44
CA ILE A 33 -5.39 33.49 39.59
C ILE A 33 -5.88 32.96 40.96
N TYR A 34 -5.73 33.76 42.02
CA TYR A 34 -6.18 33.38 43.37
C TYR A 34 -7.71 33.37 43.46
N GLU A 35 -8.39 34.34 42.87
CA GLU A 35 -9.85 34.39 42.80
C GLU A 35 -10.41 33.30 41.86
N ALA A 36 -9.75 33.02 40.74
CA ALA A 36 -10.12 31.90 39.86
C ALA A 36 -9.89 30.52 40.52
N SER A 37 -8.85 30.37 41.34
CA SER A 37 -8.59 29.11 42.08
C SER A 37 -9.45 28.95 43.33
N MET A 38 -9.96 30.04 43.93
CA MET A 38 -10.96 29.98 45.00
C MET A 38 -12.39 29.80 44.49
N ALA A 39 -12.67 30.12 43.21
CA ALA A 39 -13.94 29.81 42.56
C ALA A 39 -14.04 28.34 42.10
N VAL A 40 -12.94 27.59 42.11
CA VAL A 40 -12.97 26.13 42.10
C VAL A 40 -13.39 25.70 43.50
N ASP A 41 -14.69 25.42 43.63
CA ASP A 41 -15.35 24.87 44.81
C ASP A 41 -14.39 23.91 45.54
N LEU A 42 -13.84 24.40 46.66
CA LEU A 42 -12.92 23.70 47.53
C LEU A 42 -13.59 22.39 47.89
N LEU A 43 -13.17 21.33 47.18
CA LEU A 43 -13.62 19.96 47.32
C LEU A 43 -13.67 19.64 48.81
N SER A 44 -14.89 19.68 49.35
CA SER A 44 -15.16 19.13 50.66
C SER A 44 -14.60 17.71 50.64
N GLU A 45 -13.58 17.49 51.46
CA GLU A 45 -12.86 16.24 51.61
C GLU A 45 -13.78 15.22 52.33
N LYS A 46 -14.92 14.91 51.71
CA LYS A 46 -15.65 13.69 52.01
C LYS A 46 -14.75 12.57 51.52
N LYS A 47 -14.15 11.85 52.47
CA LYS A 47 -13.52 10.52 52.32
C LYS A 47 -14.30 9.66 51.33
N ARG A 48 -14.05 9.83 50.04
CA ARG A 48 -14.40 8.87 49.00
C ARG A 48 -13.14 8.07 48.85
N SER A 49 -13.13 6.89 49.46
CA SER A 49 -12.25 5.77 49.11
C SER A 49 -12.53 5.26 47.69
N GLY A 50 -12.78 6.17 46.75
CA GLY A 50 -12.97 5.86 45.35
C GLY A 50 -11.62 5.44 44.80
N ARG A 51 -11.52 4.18 44.40
CA ARG A 51 -10.42 3.69 43.56
C ARG A 51 -10.17 4.71 42.46
N PHE A 52 -8.96 5.26 42.42
CA PHE A 52 -8.50 6.06 41.31
C PHE A 52 -8.49 5.16 40.07
N SER A 53 -9.50 5.27 39.20
CA SER A 53 -9.53 4.60 37.90
C SER A 53 -9.24 5.63 36.82
N TYR A 54 -8.05 5.57 36.23
CA TYR A 54 -7.68 6.40 35.09
C TYR A 54 -7.62 5.50 33.85
N LYS A 55 -8.29 5.89 32.76
CA LYS A 55 -8.21 5.19 31.48
C LYS A 55 -7.13 5.90 30.65
N ILE A 56 -6.09 5.18 30.27
CA ILE A 56 -5.08 5.65 29.32
C ILE A 56 -5.48 5.08 27.98
N ASP A 57 -5.89 5.94 27.04
CA ASP A 57 -6.10 5.51 25.67
C ASP A 57 -4.73 5.35 25.00
N ILE A 58 -4.37 4.10 24.70
CA ILE A 58 -3.18 3.79 23.90
C ILE A 58 -3.56 4.03 22.43
N PRO A 59 -2.79 4.82 21.67
CA PRO A 59 -3.09 5.04 20.27
C PRO A 59 -3.00 3.72 19.51
N THR A 60 -4.10 3.37 18.84
CA THR A 60 -4.18 2.23 17.93
C THR A 60 -3.46 2.58 16.63
N LEU A 61 -2.58 1.69 16.18
CA LEU A 61 -1.92 1.84 14.88
C LEU A 61 -2.80 1.19 13.83
N VAL A 62 -3.38 1.98 12.94
CA VAL A 62 -4.08 1.45 11.77
C VAL A 62 -3.07 1.28 10.64
N PRO A 63 -2.78 0.05 10.21
CA PRO A 63 -1.85 -0.19 9.11
C PRO A 63 -2.39 0.39 7.81
N SER A 64 -1.52 1.02 7.03
CA SER A 64 -1.85 1.57 5.72
C SER A 64 -0.64 1.50 4.77
N GLU A 65 -0.90 1.57 3.47
CA GLU A 65 0.15 1.67 2.43
C GLU A 65 1.10 2.86 2.66
N ALA A 66 0.63 3.93 3.29
CA ALA A 66 1.46 5.10 3.59
C ALA A 66 2.64 4.78 4.51
N TRP A 67 2.62 3.64 5.21
CA TRP A 67 3.78 3.16 5.97
C TRP A 67 4.92 2.73 5.04
N GLY A 68 4.63 2.44 3.78
CA GLY A 68 5.60 2.15 2.74
C GLY A 68 6.43 3.35 2.30
N ASP A 69 5.96 4.59 2.50
CA ASP A 69 6.66 5.80 2.08
C ASP A 69 7.46 6.43 3.25
N PRO A 70 8.81 6.40 3.23
CA PRO A 70 9.66 7.02 4.25
C PRO A 70 9.43 8.52 4.45
N SER A 71 8.85 9.21 3.47
CA SER A 71 8.59 10.66 3.54
C SER A 71 7.22 11.01 4.14
N HIS A 72 6.36 10.02 4.38
CA HIS A 72 5.03 10.25 4.92
C HIS A 72 5.05 10.39 6.46
N GLN A 73 4.27 11.32 7.02
CA GLN A 73 4.24 11.57 8.48
C GLN A 73 3.92 10.30 9.29
N SER A 74 2.94 9.51 8.85
CA SER A 74 2.58 8.25 9.49
C SER A 74 3.76 7.28 9.59
N ARG A 75 4.68 7.30 8.61
CA ARG A 75 5.87 6.45 8.64
C ARG A 75 6.83 6.90 9.73
N GLU A 76 7.08 8.20 9.90
CA GLU A 76 7.94 8.72 10.98
C GLU A 76 7.46 8.29 12.37
N ASP A 77 6.14 8.33 12.60
CA ASP A 77 5.53 7.91 13.85
C ASP A 77 5.68 6.40 14.08
N ILE A 78 5.47 5.61 13.02
CA ILE A 78 5.62 4.15 13.04
C ILE A 78 7.08 3.73 13.22
N GLU A 79 8.06 4.46 12.69
CA GLU A 79 9.49 4.10 12.80
C GLU A 79 9.90 3.97 14.27
N ARG A 80 9.42 4.86 15.12
CA ARG A 80 9.70 4.82 16.58
C ARG A 80 9.18 3.53 17.22
N VAL A 81 8.08 2.99 16.70
CA VAL A 81 7.48 1.75 17.18
C VAL A 81 8.28 0.55 16.65
N PHE A 82 8.53 0.50 15.35
CA PHE A 82 9.18 -0.63 14.68
C PHE A 82 10.68 -0.77 14.98
N ASN A 83 11.32 0.28 15.47
CA ASN A 83 12.73 0.22 15.89
C ASN A 83 13.01 -0.87 16.93
N VAL A 84 12.03 -1.29 17.73
CA VAL A 84 12.17 -2.39 18.69
C VAL A 84 12.43 -3.73 18.00
N ILE A 85 11.91 -3.94 16.78
CA ILE A 85 12.12 -5.18 16.02
C ILE A 85 13.29 -5.04 15.04
N ARG A 86 13.47 -3.86 14.42
CA ARG A 86 14.48 -3.64 13.37
C ARG A 86 15.93 -3.87 13.81
N LYS A 87 16.21 -3.80 15.11
CA LYS A 87 17.54 -4.10 15.69
C LYS A 87 18.04 -5.51 15.39
N LYS A 88 17.14 -6.46 15.11
CA LYS A 88 17.51 -7.83 14.72
C LYS A 88 18.03 -7.85 13.28
N ALA A 89 19.09 -8.64 13.06
CA ALA A 89 19.91 -8.54 11.86
C ALA A 89 19.19 -9.03 10.60
N ASN A 90 18.33 -10.04 10.74
CA ASN A 90 17.65 -10.69 9.62
C ASN A 90 16.18 -11.02 9.96
N MET A 91 15.42 -11.43 8.93
CA MET A 91 13.99 -11.73 9.07
C MET A 91 13.72 -12.88 10.05
N GLN A 92 14.56 -13.92 10.06
CA GLN A 92 14.41 -15.05 10.98
C GLN A 92 14.48 -14.60 12.44
N GLU A 93 15.51 -13.83 12.80
CA GLU A 93 15.66 -13.29 14.16
C GLU A 93 14.50 -12.37 14.56
N ARG A 94 13.92 -11.65 13.59
CA ARG A 94 12.73 -10.81 13.83
C ARG A 94 11.50 -11.66 14.14
N ILE A 95 11.26 -12.72 13.38
CA ILE A 95 10.16 -13.67 13.62
C ILE A 95 10.35 -14.36 14.97
N GLU A 96 11.55 -14.84 15.27
CA GLU A 96 11.89 -15.44 16.56
C GLU A 96 11.67 -14.47 17.71
N HIS A 97 12.06 -13.19 17.53
CA HIS A 97 11.83 -12.15 18.54
C HIS A 97 10.33 -11.95 18.80
N VAL A 98 9.51 -11.82 17.75
CA VAL A 98 8.05 -11.68 17.92
C VAL A 98 7.46 -12.93 18.57
N ASN A 99 7.83 -14.13 18.11
CA ASN A 99 7.39 -15.40 18.70
C ASN A 99 7.74 -15.50 20.19
N SER A 100 8.96 -15.09 20.57
CA SER A 100 9.38 -15.08 21.98
C SER A 100 8.58 -14.09 22.83
N PHE A 101 8.09 -13.01 22.22
CA PHE A 101 7.28 -11.99 22.89
C PHE A 101 5.85 -12.48 23.14
N ILE A 102 5.27 -13.20 22.17
CA ILE A 102 3.90 -13.75 22.25
C ILE A 102 3.83 -15.18 22.80
N ASP A 103 4.92 -15.71 23.36
CA ASP A 103 4.91 -16.97 24.11
C ASP A 103 4.58 -16.69 25.59
N PRO A 104 3.42 -17.15 26.13
CA PRO A 104 3.04 -16.90 27.52
C PRO A 104 4.07 -17.43 28.53
N ALA A 105 4.76 -18.53 28.21
CA ALA A 105 5.78 -19.08 29.11
C ALA A 105 7.02 -18.18 29.18
N GLN A 106 7.41 -17.54 28.07
CA GLN A 106 8.51 -16.58 28.05
C GLN A 106 8.09 -15.24 28.65
N ALA A 107 6.90 -14.75 28.31
CA ALA A 107 6.32 -13.55 28.89
C ALA A 107 6.30 -13.65 30.43
N ALA A 108 5.87 -14.78 30.98
CA ALA A 108 5.83 -15.00 32.43
C ALA A 108 7.22 -14.90 33.09
N LYS A 109 8.28 -15.40 32.43
CA LYS A 109 9.66 -15.40 32.93
C LYS A 109 10.33 -14.03 32.93
N LYS A 110 9.91 -13.09 32.07
CA LYS A 110 10.48 -11.74 32.04
C LYS A 110 10.30 -11.06 33.41
N ALA A 111 11.30 -10.38 33.95
CA ALA A 111 11.17 -9.75 35.25
C ALA A 111 10.07 -8.65 35.23
N PRO A 112 9.36 -8.41 36.35
CA PRO A 112 8.63 -7.15 36.55
C PRO A 112 9.61 -5.97 36.44
N GLY A 113 9.22 -4.84 35.86
CA GLY A 113 10.14 -3.71 35.67
C GLY A 113 11.00 -3.74 34.40
N GLY A 114 10.62 -4.52 33.38
CA GLY A 114 11.21 -4.42 32.05
C GLY A 114 10.69 -3.19 31.28
N ASN A 115 11.43 -2.76 30.25
CA ASN A 115 11.10 -1.63 29.38
C ASN A 115 9.64 -1.64 28.90
N PHE A 116 8.81 -0.85 29.58
CA PHE A 116 7.37 -0.74 29.34
C PHE A 116 7.08 -0.25 27.92
N HIS A 117 7.91 0.67 27.42
CA HIS A 117 7.79 1.20 26.06
C HIS A 117 8.01 0.12 25.02
N ALA A 118 9.00 -0.77 25.20
CA ALA A 118 9.22 -1.89 24.31
C ALA A 118 8.01 -2.85 24.29
N VAL A 119 7.41 -3.12 25.46
CA VAL A 119 6.20 -3.96 25.55
C VAL A 119 5.03 -3.33 24.80
N ILE A 120 4.73 -2.04 25.02
CA ILE A 120 3.66 -1.35 24.29
C ILE A 120 3.93 -1.35 22.78
N ARG A 121 5.14 -1.00 22.35
CA ARG A 121 5.48 -0.94 20.93
C ARG A 121 5.32 -2.31 20.27
N MET A 122 5.77 -3.38 20.93
CA MET A 122 5.56 -4.74 20.43
C MET A 122 4.08 -5.12 20.35
N MET A 123 3.28 -4.79 21.37
CA MET A 123 1.83 -5.02 21.32
C MET A 123 1.16 -4.26 20.17
N GLN A 124 1.53 -3.00 19.96
CA GLN A 124 1.04 -2.19 18.84
C GLN A 124 1.43 -2.78 17.48
N ILE A 125 2.64 -3.32 17.33
CA ILE A 125 3.07 -4.00 16.09
C ILE A 125 2.23 -5.26 15.85
N ILE A 126 2.00 -6.06 16.89
CA ILE A 126 1.22 -7.31 16.79
C ILE A 126 -0.24 -7.00 16.43
N GLU A 127 -0.83 -6.00 17.07
CA GLU A 127 -2.19 -5.53 16.78
C GLU A 127 -2.30 -5.02 15.34
N ALA A 128 -1.37 -4.17 14.89
CA ALA A 128 -1.35 -3.69 13.51
C ALA A 128 -1.19 -4.83 12.50
N LEU A 129 -0.35 -5.84 12.82
CA LEU A 129 -0.19 -7.01 11.97
C LEU A 129 -1.47 -7.85 11.92
N GLN A 130 -2.15 -8.08 13.05
CA GLN A 130 -3.45 -8.75 13.06
C GLN A 130 -4.50 -7.99 12.24
N ALA A 131 -4.58 -6.67 12.39
CA ALA A 131 -5.48 -5.84 11.60
C ALA A 131 -5.19 -5.97 10.10
N THR A 132 -3.91 -5.92 9.70
CA THR A 132 -3.49 -6.11 8.30
C THR A 132 -3.98 -7.44 7.71
N LEU A 133 -3.99 -8.49 8.52
CA LEU A 133 -4.24 -9.86 8.06
C LEU A 133 -5.72 -10.26 8.13
N ASN A 134 -6.47 -9.72 9.09
CA ASN A 134 -7.85 -10.11 9.36
C ASN A 134 -8.86 -9.11 8.78
N ASP A 135 -8.54 -7.81 8.76
CA ASP A 135 -9.52 -6.77 8.42
C ASP A 135 -9.58 -6.46 6.91
N TYR A 136 -8.55 -6.90 6.17
CA TYR A 136 -8.43 -6.67 4.74
C TYR A 136 -8.68 -7.94 3.91
N THR A 137 -9.30 -7.76 2.74
CA THR A 137 -9.45 -8.84 1.74
C THR A 137 -8.09 -9.29 1.23
N GLU A 138 -7.96 -10.49 0.65
CA GLU A 138 -6.65 -10.99 0.17
C GLU A 138 -5.94 -10.03 -0.79
N SER A 139 -6.68 -9.34 -1.67
CA SER A 139 -6.10 -8.37 -2.60
C SER A 139 -5.64 -7.07 -1.91
N SER A 140 -6.40 -6.58 -0.93
CA SER A 140 -6.05 -5.34 -0.22
C SER A 140 -4.99 -5.56 0.87
N ALA A 141 -5.08 -6.70 1.56
CA ALA A 141 -4.13 -7.12 2.56
C ALA A 141 -2.72 -7.20 1.95
N GLY A 142 -2.59 -7.56 0.67
CA GLY A 142 -1.31 -7.53 -0.05
C GLY A 142 -0.61 -6.17 0.05
N PHE A 143 -1.24 -5.10 -0.42
CA PHE A 143 -0.62 -3.77 -0.46
C PHE A 143 -0.38 -3.17 0.94
N VAL A 144 -1.33 -3.35 1.86
CA VAL A 144 -1.14 -2.91 3.25
C VAL A 144 0.01 -3.70 3.89
N PHE A 145 0.12 -4.99 3.59
CA PHE A 145 1.20 -5.84 4.07
C PHE A 145 2.55 -5.47 3.44
N GLU A 146 2.60 -4.99 2.19
CA GLU A 146 3.81 -4.41 1.60
C GLU A 146 4.29 -3.17 2.36
N GLY A 147 3.38 -2.23 2.65
CA GLY A 147 3.69 -1.07 3.48
C GLY A 147 4.16 -1.45 4.87
N PHE A 148 3.51 -2.45 5.48
CA PHE A 148 3.93 -3.04 6.76
C PHE A 148 5.33 -3.66 6.67
N MET A 149 5.63 -4.44 5.63
CA MET A 149 6.91 -5.11 5.46
C MET A 149 8.03 -4.12 5.12
N ALA A 150 7.76 -3.06 4.38
CA ALA A 150 8.67 -1.94 4.20
C ALA A 150 8.97 -1.27 5.55
N ALA A 151 7.97 -1.06 6.40
CA ALA A 151 8.15 -0.57 7.77
C ALA A 151 8.86 -1.56 8.69
N LEU A 152 8.64 -2.85 8.54
CA LEU A 152 9.34 -3.86 9.33
C LEU A 152 10.80 -3.96 8.94
N THR A 153 11.10 -3.79 7.65
CA THR A 153 12.46 -3.92 7.13
C THR A 153 13.28 -2.65 7.24
N GLY A 154 12.63 -1.49 7.34
CA GLY A 154 13.27 -0.17 7.18
C GLY A 154 13.38 0.27 5.72
N GLY A 155 12.77 -0.48 4.81
CA GLY A 155 12.71 -0.22 3.39
C GLY A 155 11.65 0.81 2.98
N LYS A 156 11.36 0.85 1.68
CA LYS A 156 10.29 1.64 1.07
C LYS A 156 9.45 0.81 0.10
N GLN A 157 8.16 1.07 0.03
CA GLN A 157 7.27 0.47 -0.96
C GLN A 157 7.52 1.09 -2.34
N GLN A 158 7.35 0.30 -3.39
CA GLN A 158 7.53 0.74 -4.77
C GLN A 158 6.17 0.83 -5.47
N ALA A 159 5.55 2.02 -5.42
CA ALA A 159 4.25 2.26 -6.06
C ALA A 159 4.38 2.91 -7.46
N ASP A 160 5.54 3.48 -7.77
CA ASP A 160 5.74 4.24 -9.00
C ASP A 160 5.90 3.34 -10.23
N ARG A 161 5.16 3.67 -11.30
CA ARG A 161 5.30 2.98 -12.58
C ARG A 161 6.65 3.26 -13.21
N VAL A 162 7.29 2.21 -13.70
CA VAL A 162 8.55 2.31 -14.46
C VAL A 162 8.25 1.93 -15.91
N GLY A 163 8.44 2.88 -16.84
CA GLY A 163 8.19 2.64 -18.27
C GLY A 163 6.73 2.34 -18.61
N GLY A 164 5.77 2.89 -17.86
CA GLY A 164 4.33 2.73 -18.12
C GLY A 164 3.72 1.42 -17.63
N THR A 165 4.54 0.50 -17.10
CA THR A 165 4.09 -0.76 -16.48
C THR A 165 4.27 -0.71 -14.97
N LEU A 166 3.49 -1.51 -14.25
CA LEU A 166 3.65 -1.65 -12.81
C LEU A 166 4.98 -2.39 -12.53
N PRO A 167 5.74 -1.96 -11.51
CA PRO A 167 6.88 -2.70 -11.02
C PRO A 167 6.43 -4.10 -10.53
N ILE A 168 7.35 -5.07 -10.58
CA ILE A 168 7.10 -6.41 -10.01
C ILE A 168 7.57 -6.45 -8.56
N GLU A 169 8.61 -5.67 -8.29
CA GLU A 169 9.06 -5.32 -6.98
C GLU A 169 7.97 -4.54 -6.25
N ASP A 170 7.52 -5.08 -5.13
CA ASP A 170 6.47 -4.51 -4.30
C ASP A 170 7.09 -3.57 -3.24
N PHE A 171 8.29 -3.90 -2.73
CA PHE A 171 9.08 -3.00 -1.90
C PHE A 171 10.60 -3.21 -2.07
N LEU A 172 11.37 -2.20 -1.66
CA LEU A 172 12.82 -2.24 -1.55
C LEU A 172 13.20 -2.36 -0.09
N GLY A 173 14.02 -3.35 0.27
CA GLY A 173 14.57 -3.43 1.62
C GLY A 173 15.69 -2.41 1.86
N VAL A 174 16.26 -2.40 3.07
CA VAL A 174 17.25 -1.39 3.48
C VAL A 174 18.54 -1.49 2.67
N GLN A 175 18.91 -2.68 2.20
CA GLN A 175 20.10 -2.88 1.37
C GLN A 175 19.81 -2.67 -0.12
N GLY A 176 18.61 -2.19 -0.47
CA GLY A 176 18.16 -2.00 -1.84
C GLY A 176 17.72 -3.29 -2.51
N GLU A 177 17.51 -4.37 -1.76
CA GLU A 177 16.99 -5.61 -2.33
C GLU A 177 15.58 -5.41 -2.91
N GLN A 178 15.39 -5.78 -4.17
CA GLN A 178 14.10 -5.71 -4.87
C GLN A 178 13.27 -6.94 -4.49
N VAL A 179 12.16 -6.73 -3.80
CA VAL A 179 11.33 -7.80 -3.23
C VAL A 179 9.93 -7.76 -3.83
N SER A 180 9.51 -8.85 -4.45
CA SER A 180 8.09 -9.12 -4.69
C SER A 180 7.51 -9.89 -3.51
N LEU A 181 6.48 -9.34 -2.89
CA LEU A 181 5.76 -9.91 -1.75
C LEU A 181 4.54 -10.67 -2.25
N LYS A 182 4.25 -11.83 -1.66
CA LYS A 182 2.98 -12.53 -1.84
C LYS A 182 2.42 -12.97 -0.50
N LEU A 183 1.23 -12.47 -0.18
CA LEU A 183 0.43 -12.93 0.96
C LEU A 183 -0.62 -13.91 0.45
N LEU A 184 -0.52 -15.18 0.84
CA LEU A 184 -1.29 -16.28 0.26
C LEU A 184 -1.98 -17.11 1.35
N SER A 185 -3.14 -17.67 1.02
CA SER A 185 -3.79 -18.70 1.83
C SER A 185 -3.10 -20.07 1.64
N PRO A 186 -3.25 -21.04 2.58
CA PRO A 186 -2.55 -22.30 2.50
C PRO A 186 -3.00 -23.10 1.28
N GLY A 187 -2.04 -23.60 0.51
CA GLY A 187 -2.31 -24.38 -0.71
C GLY A 187 -2.54 -23.54 -1.97
N THR A 188 -2.67 -22.22 -1.86
CA THR A 188 -2.67 -21.32 -3.02
C THR A 188 -1.30 -21.33 -3.69
N GLY A 189 -1.29 -21.36 -5.03
CA GLY A 189 -0.05 -21.28 -5.80
C GLY A 189 0.58 -19.88 -5.71
N ILE A 190 1.90 -19.83 -5.80
CA ILE A 190 2.62 -18.57 -6.00
C ILE A 190 2.50 -18.24 -7.48
N HIS A 191 1.84 -17.14 -7.80
CA HIS A 191 1.63 -16.71 -9.18
C HIS A 191 2.46 -15.46 -9.50
N GLY A 192 2.87 -15.35 -10.76
CA GLY A 192 3.51 -14.15 -11.28
C GLY A 192 3.32 -14.02 -12.79
N SER A 193 3.48 -12.80 -13.29
CA SER A 193 3.47 -12.52 -14.72
C SER A 193 4.75 -13.02 -15.37
N PHE A 194 4.65 -13.94 -16.32
CA PHE A 194 5.82 -14.39 -17.10
C PHE A 194 6.41 -13.24 -17.90
N THR A 195 5.56 -12.42 -18.53
CA THR A 195 5.99 -11.31 -19.38
C THR A 195 6.65 -10.22 -18.56
N ASN A 196 6.11 -9.87 -17.40
CA ASN A 196 6.76 -8.85 -16.57
C ASN A 196 8.08 -9.40 -16.05
N LEU A 197 8.15 -10.65 -15.57
CA LEU A 197 9.38 -11.21 -15.03
C LEU A 197 10.49 -11.28 -16.09
N LEU A 198 10.15 -11.66 -17.32
CA LEU A 198 11.06 -11.64 -18.45
C LEU A 198 11.53 -10.21 -18.78
N ASP A 199 10.61 -9.25 -18.79
CA ASP A 199 10.93 -7.84 -19.03
C ASP A 199 11.88 -7.29 -17.95
N TYR A 200 11.54 -7.51 -16.69
CA TYR A 200 12.31 -7.07 -15.54
C TYR A 200 13.73 -7.65 -15.55
N LEU A 201 13.88 -8.96 -15.78
CA LEU A 201 15.20 -9.60 -15.75
C LEU A 201 16.06 -9.25 -16.97
N TYR A 202 15.49 -9.05 -18.17
CA TYR A 202 16.30 -9.02 -19.40
C TYR A 202 16.14 -7.77 -20.27
N LEU A 203 15.03 -7.05 -20.19
CA LEU A 203 14.69 -6.00 -21.16
C LEU A 203 14.70 -4.59 -20.54
N ARG A 204 14.14 -4.42 -19.35
CA ARG A 204 13.97 -3.11 -18.69
C ARG A 204 15.28 -2.56 -18.16
N GLY A 205 15.65 -1.36 -18.63
CA GLY A 205 16.74 -0.57 -18.03
C GLY A 205 18.12 -1.24 -18.04
N GLY A 206 18.35 -2.23 -18.90
CA GLY A 206 19.54 -3.07 -18.80
C GLY A 206 19.24 -4.56 -18.64
N GLY A 207 18.11 -4.88 -18.01
CA GLY A 207 17.86 -6.15 -17.34
C GLY A 207 18.35 -6.09 -15.89
N GLN A 208 17.51 -6.51 -14.94
CA GLN A 208 17.88 -6.68 -13.54
C GLN A 208 18.47 -8.08 -13.32
N GLU A 209 19.49 -8.19 -12.46
CA GLU A 209 20.17 -9.46 -12.21
C GLU A 209 19.24 -10.49 -11.57
N SER A 210 18.41 -10.05 -10.61
CA SER A 210 17.52 -10.92 -9.85
C SER A 210 16.33 -10.19 -9.24
N ILE A 211 15.34 -10.96 -8.80
CA ILE A 211 14.25 -10.52 -7.94
C ILE A 211 14.05 -11.53 -6.81
N LYS A 212 13.88 -11.02 -5.58
CA LYS A 212 13.55 -11.84 -4.42
C LYS A 212 12.03 -11.95 -4.30
N TYR A 213 11.52 -13.17 -4.14
CA TYR A 213 10.12 -13.41 -3.79
C TYR A 213 10.02 -13.71 -2.29
N LEU A 214 9.31 -12.87 -1.54
CA LEU A 214 8.99 -13.09 -0.13
C LEU A 214 7.54 -13.58 -0.02
N ILE A 215 7.37 -14.84 0.36
CA ILE A 215 6.08 -15.51 0.41
C ILE A 215 5.65 -15.66 1.87
N ALA A 216 4.48 -15.13 2.20
CA ALA A 216 3.82 -15.31 3.48
C ALA A 216 2.56 -16.15 3.28
N TYR A 217 2.54 -17.37 3.82
CA TYR A 217 1.33 -18.19 3.89
C TYR A 217 0.60 -17.93 5.21
N LYS A 218 -0.58 -17.31 5.14
CA LYS A 218 -1.45 -17.12 6.30
C LYS A 218 -2.22 -18.41 6.56
N ASP A 219 -2.18 -18.93 7.77
CA ASP A 219 -3.03 -20.02 8.22
C ASP A 219 -4.18 -19.44 9.03
N GLN A 220 -5.40 -19.95 8.84
CA GLN A 220 -6.62 -19.43 9.45
C GLN A 220 -7.25 -20.47 10.35
N ASP A 221 -7.69 -20.03 11.53
CA ASP A 221 -8.54 -20.81 12.44
C ASP A 221 -9.85 -20.03 12.66
N GLY A 222 -10.91 -20.50 11.99
CA GLY A 222 -12.16 -19.75 11.87
C GLY A 222 -11.96 -18.46 11.04
N ASP A 223 -12.42 -17.34 11.58
CA ASP A 223 -12.34 -16.02 10.91
C ASP A 223 -11.00 -15.30 11.17
N ASN A 224 -10.11 -15.86 12.00
CA ASN A 224 -8.87 -15.21 12.41
C ASN A 224 -7.63 -15.95 11.88
N VAL A 225 -6.59 -15.19 11.53
CA VAL A 225 -5.28 -15.75 11.22
C VAL A 225 -4.60 -16.28 12.49
N SER A 226 -4.24 -17.56 12.48
CA SER A 226 -3.62 -18.27 13.60
C SER A 226 -2.09 -18.34 13.50
N SER A 227 -1.54 -18.33 12.27
CA SER A 227 -0.10 -18.29 12.04
C SER A 227 0.26 -17.77 10.65
N ILE A 228 1.52 -17.37 10.46
CA ILE A 228 2.06 -16.98 9.15
C ILE A 228 3.37 -17.71 8.92
N LYS A 229 3.51 -18.46 7.83
CA LYS A 229 4.78 -19.08 7.44
C LYS A 229 5.46 -18.22 6.40
N ILE A 230 6.73 -17.86 6.64
CA ILE A 230 7.44 -16.91 5.79
C ILE A 230 8.64 -17.60 5.12
N TYR A 231 8.67 -17.54 3.79
CA TYR A 231 9.73 -18.08 2.95
C TYR A 231 10.28 -16.99 2.04
N ASP A 232 11.55 -17.07 1.65
CA ASP A 232 12.00 -16.41 0.42
C ASP A 232 12.64 -17.38 -0.56
N PHE A 233 12.70 -16.93 -1.81
CA PHE A 233 13.52 -17.53 -2.85
C PHE A 233 13.88 -16.46 -3.88
N VAL A 234 14.87 -16.73 -4.73
CA VAL A 234 15.36 -15.78 -5.74
C VAL A 234 15.16 -16.37 -7.12
N ILE A 235 14.58 -15.57 -8.03
CA ILE A 235 14.63 -15.82 -9.46
C ILE A 235 15.63 -14.84 -10.07
N ASP A 236 16.60 -15.36 -10.79
CA ASP A 236 17.65 -14.60 -11.45
C ASP A 236 17.79 -15.01 -12.93
N GLN A 237 18.66 -14.31 -13.65
CA GLN A 237 18.89 -14.57 -15.07
C GLN A 237 19.44 -15.99 -15.35
N ASN A 238 20.07 -16.64 -14.37
CA ASN A 238 20.72 -17.94 -14.52
C ASN A 238 19.75 -19.10 -14.24
N ASN A 239 18.79 -18.91 -13.33
CA ASN A 239 17.87 -19.96 -12.92
C ASN A 239 16.47 -19.83 -13.55
N PHE A 240 16.12 -18.68 -14.15
CA PHE A 240 14.78 -18.41 -14.69
C PHE A 240 14.22 -19.55 -15.57
N VAL A 241 15.02 -20.04 -16.53
CA VAL A 241 14.61 -21.11 -17.44
C VAL A 241 14.33 -22.42 -16.70
N ASP A 242 15.18 -22.76 -15.73
CA ASP A 242 15.03 -23.98 -14.92
C ASP A 242 13.85 -23.88 -13.95
N VAL A 243 13.56 -22.69 -13.43
CA VAL A 243 12.36 -22.42 -12.64
C VAL A 243 11.10 -22.70 -13.45
N MET A 244 11.01 -22.17 -14.68
CA MET A 244 9.86 -22.40 -15.55
C MET A 244 9.69 -23.89 -15.88
N ARG A 245 10.81 -24.62 -16.02
CA ARG A 245 10.79 -26.08 -16.20
C ARG A 245 10.33 -26.83 -14.95
N GLY A 246 10.88 -26.49 -13.78
CA GLY A 246 10.51 -27.11 -12.51
C GLY A 246 9.06 -26.83 -12.09
N ALA A 247 8.53 -25.68 -12.48
CA ALA A 247 7.13 -25.31 -12.32
C ALA A 247 6.17 -26.12 -13.21
N GLY A 248 6.68 -26.84 -14.22
CA GLY A 248 5.85 -27.50 -15.24
C GLY A 248 5.25 -26.52 -16.25
N GLU A 249 5.77 -25.29 -16.29
CA GLU A 249 5.28 -24.18 -17.12
C GLU A 249 6.12 -24.00 -18.40
N PHE A 250 7.20 -24.77 -18.57
CA PHE A 250 8.12 -24.55 -19.68
C PHE A 250 7.44 -24.68 -21.05
N GLU A 251 6.70 -25.76 -21.30
CA GLU A 251 6.00 -25.92 -22.57
C GLU A 251 4.86 -24.92 -22.75
N SER A 252 4.15 -24.57 -21.66
CA SER A 252 3.02 -23.64 -21.71
C SER A 252 3.46 -22.19 -21.98
N LYS A 253 4.62 -21.77 -21.44
CA LYS A 253 5.12 -20.39 -21.54
C LYS A 253 6.03 -20.17 -22.74
N PHE A 254 6.90 -21.13 -23.04
CA PHE A 254 7.78 -21.02 -24.20
C PHE A 254 7.11 -21.51 -25.48
N GLY A 255 6.16 -22.46 -25.42
CA GLY A 255 5.51 -22.99 -26.63
C GLY A 255 6.53 -23.48 -27.66
N ALA A 256 6.35 -23.16 -28.94
CA ALA A 256 7.37 -23.45 -29.97
C ALA A 256 8.59 -22.52 -29.93
N SER A 257 8.59 -21.44 -29.13
CA SER A 257 9.84 -20.69 -28.88
C SER A 257 10.83 -21.48 -28.02
N ALA A 258 10.40 -22.62 -27.44
CA ALA A 258 11.29 -23.60 -26.83
C ALA A 258 12.16 -24.34 -27.86
N GLN A 259 11.90 -24.18 -29.16
CA GLN A 259 12.69 -24.76 -30.25
C GLN A 259 13.24 -23.64 -31.14
N PRO A 260 14.33 -23.88 -31.89
CA PRO A 260 14.81 -22.94 -32.90
C PRO A 260 13.71 -22.62 -33.92
N VAL A 261 13.61 -21.35 -34.32
CA VAL A 261 12.55 -20.85 -35.23
C VAL A 261 13.18 -20.40 -36.54
N GLU A 262 12.70 -20.93 -37.67
CA GLU A 262 13.09 -20.42 -38.99
C GLU A 262 12.26 -19.19 -39.36
N VAL A 263 12.95 -18.12 -39.70
CA VAL A 263 12.37 -16.81 -40.02
C VAL A 263 12.73 -16.44 -41.44
N GLN A 264 11.73 -16.00 -42.22
CA GLN A 264 11.98 -15.42 -43.54
C GLN A 264 12.60 -14.03 -43.38
N VAL A 265 13.76 -13.83 -43.98
CA VAL A 265 14.41 -12.52 -44.09
C VAL A 265 13.84 -11.83 -45.32
N THR A 266 13.29 -10.63 -45.15
CA THR A 266 12.78 -9.81 -46.24
C THR A 266 13.64 -8.59 -46.49
N ASP A 267 13.78 -8.17 -47.75
CA ASP A 267 14.36 -6.88 -48.11
C ASP A 267 13.44 -5.70 -47.75
N GLU A 268 13.88 -4.46 -48.05
CA GLU A 268 13.12 -3.23 -47.80
C GLU A 268 11.80 -3.19 -48.59
N GLU A 269 11.75 -3.87 -49.72
CA GLU A 269 10.57 -4.04 -50.58
C GLU A 269 9.62 -5.15 -50.11
N GLY A 270 10.01 -5.91 -49.07
CA GLY A 270 9.22 -7.00 -48.50
C GLY A 270 9.33 -8.35 -49.24
N ASN A 271 10.25 -8.49 -50.18
CA ASN A 271 10.55 -9.76 -50.85
C ASN A 271 11.38 -10.65 -49.94
N VAL A 272 11.08 -11.95 -49.92
CA VAL A 272 11.86 -12.93 -49.16
C VAL A 272 13.21 -13.12 -49.85
N VAL A 273 14.29 -12.68 -49.20
CA VAL A 273 15.66 -12.80 -49.69
C VAL A 273 16.43 -13.97 -49.06
N GLY A 274 15.85 -14.60 -48.03
CA GLY A 274 16.43 -15.79 -47.41
C GLY A 274 15.66 -16.28 -46.18
N THR A 275 16.26 -17.22 -45.47
CA THR A 275 15.78 -17.73 -44.19
C THR A 275 16.92 -17.67 -43.16
N GLU A 276 16.61 -17.19 -41.95
CA GLU A 276 17.50 -17.18 -40.79
C GLU A 276 16.91 -18.12 -39.73
N THR A 277 17.73 -19.01 -39.16
CA THR A 277 17.32 -19.83 -38.01
C THR A 277 17.67 -19.09 -36.74
N LEU A 278 16.65 -18.65 -35.99
CA LEU A 278 16.83 -18.06 -34.67
C LEU A 278 16.99 -19.18 -33.62
N PRO A 279 17.84 -18.99 -32.59
CA PRO A 279 17.98 -19.95 -31.50
C PRO A 279 16.67 -20.06 -30.70
N ALA A 280 16.51 -21.16 -29.95
CA ALA A 280 15.42 -21.29 -29.01
C ALA A 280 15.50 -20.18 -27.95
N LEU A 281 14.35 -19.65 -27.51
CA LEU A 281 14.29 -18.60 -26.49
C LEU A 281 15.03 -19.00 -25.20
N PRO A 282 14.89 -20.21 -24.65
CA PRO A 282 15.67 -20.65 -23.48
C PRO A 282 17.19 -20.55 -23.67
N ASP A 283 17.69 -20.94 -24.85
CA ASP A 283 19.13 -20.87 -25.15
C ASP A 283 19.61 -19.43 -25.22
N LEU A 284 18.77 -18.56 -25.80
CA LEU A 284 19.04 -17.13 -25.89
C LEU A 284 19.04 -16.47 -24.51
N LEU A 285 18.08 -16.79 -23.63
CA LEU A 285 18.05 -16.30 -22.24
C LEU A 285 19.27 -16.76 -21.44
N ASN A 286 19.71 -18.01 -21.62
CA ASN A 286 20.92 -18.53 -20.99
C ASN A 286 22.21 -17.90 -21.54
N SER A 287 22.16 -17.30 -22.74
CA SER A 287 23.27 -16.58 -23.35
C SER A 287 23.12 -15.06 -23.24
N PHE A 288 22.35 -14.58 -22.26
CA PHE A 288 22.15 -13.15 -22.06
C PHE A 288 23.46 -12.41 -21.85
N ASP A 289 23.72 -11.40 -22.68
CA ASP A 289 24.92 -10.54 -22.62
C ASP A 289 24.57 -9.04 -22.49
N GLY A 290 23.28 -8.71 -22.41
CA GLY A 290 22.79 -7.33 -22.33
C GLY A 290 22.95 -6.49 -23.60
N SER A 291 23.50 -7.03 -24.69
CA SER A 291 23.76 -6.30 -25.92
C SER A 291 22.47 -5.94 -26.68
N ASP A 292 22.52 -4.85 -27.46
CA ASP A 292 21.38 -4.46 -28.30
C ASP A 292 21.09 -5.50 -29.40
N GLU A 293 22.13 -6.20 -29.87
CA GLU A 293 21.98 -7.32 -30.81
C GLU A 293 21.20 -8.47 -30.17
N TRP A 294 21.56 -8.86 -28.95
CA TRP A 294 20.84 -9.87 -28.19
C TRP A 294 19.38 -9.46 -28.00
N ARG A 295 19.11 -8.22 -27.56
CA ARG A 295 17.74 -7.73 -27.36
C ARG A 295 16.93 -7.72 -28.65
N ALA A 296 17.54 -7.35 -29.77
CA ALA A 296 16.89 -7.39 -31.08
C ALA A 296 16.54 -8.84 -31.47
N LYS A 297 17.46 -9.79 -31.29
CA LYS A 297 17.23 -11.23 -31.52
C LYS A 297 16.13 -11.77 -30.62
N THR A 298 16.16 -11.47 -29.32
CA THR A 298 15.15 -11.91 -28.34
C THR A 298 13.77 -11.39 -28.70
N ARG A 299 13.67 -10.10 -29.06
CA ARG A 299 12.41 -9.51 -29.55
C ARG A 299 11.90 -10.19 -30.81
N LYS A 300 12.77 -10.52 -31.77
CA LYS A 300 12.36 -11.28 -32.97
C LYS A 300 11.77 -12.64 -32.58
N VAL A 301 12.45 -13.42 -31.73
CA VAL A 301 11.98 -14.74 -31.27
C VAL A 301 10.63 -14.63 -30.54
N ILE A 302 10.47 -13.65 -29.66
CA ILE A 302 9.23 -13.44 -28.89
C ILE A 302 8.06 -13.04 -29.80
N THR A 303 8.31 -12.14 -30.77
CA THR A 303 7.26 -11.52 -31.60
C THR A 303 6.89 -12.32 -32.86
N GLN A 304 7.82 -13.09 -33.42
CA GLN A 304 7.60 -13.84 -34.67
C GLN A 304 7.05 -15.24 -34.38
N GLY A 305 5.77 -15.32 -34.01
CA GLY A 305 5.01 -16.57 -34.11
C GLY A 305 4.34 -16.75 -35.48
N GLU A 306 3.88 -17.97 -35.75
CA GLU A 306 3.43 -18.42 -37.08
C GLU A 306 2.56 -17.39 -37.82
N SER A 307 2.95 -17.12 -39.07
CA SER A 307 2.13 -16.45 -40.07
C SER A 307 0.99 -17.41 -40.45
N THR A 308 -0.15 -17.33 -39.75
CA THR A 308 -1.36 -17.99 -40.22
C THR A 308 -1.97 -17.16 -41.35
N THR A 309 -2.17 -17.76 -42.51
CA THR A 309 -2.88 -17.08 -43.59
C THR A 309 -4.37 -17.22 -43.32
N ASP A 310 -5.09 -16.11 -43.15
CA ASP A 310 -6.53 -16.18 -42.96
C ASP A 310 -7.23 -16.68 -44.26
N LYS A 311 -8.53 -16.99 -44.16
CA LYS A 311 -9.33 -17.47 -45.30
C LYS A 311 -9.36 -16.52 -46.51
N LYS A 312 -8.85 -15.28 -46.37
CA LYS A 312 -8.75 -14.27 -47.43
C LYS A 312 -7.31 -14.06 -47.93
N GLY A 313 -6.36 -14.90 -47.53
CA GLY A 313 -4.97 -14.75 -47.96
C GLY A 313 -4.17 -13.72 -47.16
N LYS A 314 -4.73 -13.11 -46.09
CA LYS A 314 -3.98 -12.15 -45.27
C LYS A 314 -3.19 -12.87 -44.20
N LYS A 315 -1.87 -12.64 -44.16
CA LYS A 315 -1.00 -13.12 -43.08
C LYS A 315 -1.43 -12.48 -41.75
N LYS A 316 -1.90 -13.29 -40.81
CA LYS A 316 -2.12 -12.95 -39.41
C LYS A 316 -0.97 -13.52 -38.59
N PHE A 317 -0.27 -12.62 -37.93
CA PHE A 317 0.78 -12.95 -36.98
C PHE A 317 0.12 -13.32 -35.65
N LYS A 318 0.32 -14.56 -35.19
CA LYS A 318 0.07 -14.90 -33.79
C LYS A 318 1.39 -14.83 -33.05
N ALA A 319 1.46 -14.13 -31.92
CA ALA A 319 2.63 -14.17 -31.06
C ALA A 319 2.83 -15.60 -30.54
N HIS A 320 4.08 -16.05 -30.41
CA HIS A 320 4.39 -17.39 -29.94
C HIS A 320 4.49 -17.47 -28.41
N VAL A 321 4.84 -16.35 -27.77
CA VAL A 321 4.93 -16.22 -26.32
C VAL A 321 3.64 -15.58 -25.78
N PRO A 322 2.94 -16.21 -24.81
CA PRO A 322 1.76 -15.62 -24.17
C PRO A 322 2.01 -14.18 -23.70
N GLY A 323 1.04 -13.29 -23.91
CA GLY A 323 1.11 -11.87 -23.49
C GLY A 323 1.77 -10.89 -24.47
N TYR A 324 2.59 -11.34 -25.43
CA TYR A 324 3.27 -10.47 -26.42
C TYR A 324 2.50 -10.28 -27.74
N THR A 325 1.19 -10.03 -27.69
CA THR A 325 0.38 -9.81 -28.91
C THR A 325 0.42 -8.36 -29.38
N LYS A 326 0.04 -8.10 -30.65
CA LYS A 326 -0.11 -6.72 -31.20
C LYS A 326 -1.11 -5.84 -30.44
N ALA A 327 -1.93 -6.41 -29.56
CA ALA A 327 -2.87 -5.67 -28.71
C ALA A 327 -2.48 -5.73 -27.21
N GLY A 328 -1.41 -6.44 -26.86
CA GLY A 328 -0.88 -6.51 -25.50
C GLY A 328 -0.20 -5.22 -25.08
N MET A 329 0.04 -5.07 -23.78
CA MET A 329 0.64 -3.88 -23.14
C MET A 329 1.97 -3.41 -23.76
N PHE A 330 2.61 -4.24 -24.58
CA PHE A 330 3.98 -4.08 -25.05
C PHE A 330 4.10 -3.74 -26.55
N HIS A 331 2.99 -3.54 -27.27
CA HIS A 331 3.06 -3.15 -28.69
C HIS A 331 3.55 -1.70 -28.90
N ASN A 332 3.45 -0.87 -27.86
CA ASN A 332 3.75 0.57 -27.89
C ASN A 332 4.94 0.98 -27.00
N ILE A 333 5.81 0.05 -26.61
CA ILE A 333 7.11 0.48 -26.06
C ILE A 333 7.90 1.07 -27.23
N GLU A 334 7.69 2.38 -27.45
CA GLU A 334 8.62 3.23 -28.17
C GLU A 334 9.96 3.04 -27.48
N ILE A 335 10.89 2.40 -28.18
CA ILE A 335 12.26 2.29 -27.71
C ILE A 335 12.80 3.70 -27.74
N VAL A 336 12.76 4.36 -26.60
CA VAL A 336 13.65 5.47 -26.30
C VAL A 336 15.04 4.83 -26.31
N GLY A 337 15.83 5.09 -27.36
CA GLY A 337 17.24 4.72 -27.35
C GLY A 337 17.91 5.31 -26.12
N ALA A 338 19.13 4.86 -25.77
CA ALA A 338 19.89 5.47 -24.67
C ALA A 338 20.09 7.00 -24.82
N ASP A 339 19.74 7.55 -25.99
CA ASP A 339 19.80 8.95 -26.41
C ASP A 339 18.44 9.70 -26.46
N GLY A 340 17.30 9.07 -26.19
CA GLY A 340 16.01 9.78 -26.10
C GLY A 340 15.13 9.81 -27.36
N ALA A 341 15.50 9.17 -28.47
CA ALA A 341 14.76 9.35 -29.74
C ALA A 341 13.51 8.43 -29.87
N VAL A 342 12.39 9.00 -30.34
CA VAL A 342 11.09 8.32 -30.57
C VAL A 342 10.83 8.12 -32.07
N PHE A 343 10.26 6.97 -32.47
CA PHE A 343 9.88 6.64 -33.85
C PHE A 343 8.47 7.13 -34.22
N ASP A 344 8.35 7.76 -35.38
CA ASP A 344 7.16 8.45 -35.89
C ASP A 344 6.04 7.52 -36.37
N THR A 345 4.84 7.66 -35.80
CA THR A 345 3.62 6.87 -36.09
C THR A 345 2.67 7.52 -37.12
N ASP A 346 3.05 8.64 -37.74
CA ASP A 346 2.22 9.44 -38.69
C ASP A 346 1.92 8.76 -40.05
N LYS A 347 2.19 7.46 -40.19
CA LYS A 347 1.95 6.70 -41.42
C LYS A 347 0.62 5.93 -41.44
N LEU A 348 -0.12 5.86 -40.33
CA LEU A 348 -1.35 5.06 -40.20
C LEU A 348 -2.66 5.81 -40.51
N GLU A 349 -2.65 7.15 -40.61
CA GLU A 349 -3.89 7.94 -40.78
C GLU A 349 -4.31 8.17 -42.24
N ARG A 350 -3.50 7.78 -43.23
CA ARG A 350 -3.72 8.15 -44.65
C ARG A 350 -4.71 7.28 -45.43
N ASP A 351 -5.16 6.15 -44.90
CA ASP A 351 -6.03 5.20 -45.63
C ASP A 351 -7.53 5.24 -45.27
N ALA A 352 -7.99 6.23 -44.49
CA ALA A 352 -9.36 6.30 -43.98
C ALA A 352 -10.29 7.30 -44.72
N ALA A 353 -10.09 7.53 -46.02
CA ALA A 353 -10.77 8.61 -46.75
C ALA A 353 -12.20 8.26 -47.26
N ASP A 354 -12.53 6.99 -47.51
CA ASP A 354 -13.76 6.64 -48.25
C ASP A 354 -15.04 6.41 -47.41
N ASN A 355 -14.98 6.56 -46.09
CA ASN A 355 -16.15 6.31 -45.22
C ASN A 355 -16.79 7.59 -44.64
N LYS A 356 -16.42 8.76 -45.16
CA LYS A 356 -16.66 10.06 -44.50
C LYS A 356 -18.15 10.39 -44.29
N GLN A 357 -19.04 10.03 -45.21
CA GLN A 357 -20.48 10.35 -45.07
C GLN A 357 -21.25 9.41 -44.13
N ASP A 358 -21.02 8.09 -44.16
CA ASP A 358 -21.64 7.16 -43.21
C ASP A 358 -21.06 7.37 -41.79
N LEU A 359 -19.77 7.68 -41.71
CA LEU A 359 -19.11 8.07 -40.46
C LEU A 359 -19.67 9.39 -39.92
N LEU A 360 -19.97 10.39 -40.77
CA LEU A 360 -20.61 11.64 -40.35
C LEU A 360 -22.04 11.44 -39.86
N ARG A 361 -22.82 10.53 -40.46
CA ARG A 361 -24.18 10.19 -40.00
C ARG A 361 -24.13 9.47 -38.65
N ARG A 362 -23.26 8.45 -38.52
CA ARG A 362 -23.00 7.75 -37.26
C ARG A 362 -22.44 8.69 -36.18
N LYS A 363 -21.56 9.64 -36.53
CA LYS A 363 -21.04 10.66 -35.60
C LYS A 363 -22.11 11.63 -35.14
N LYS A 364 -23.09 12.00 -35.97
CA LYS A 364 -24.21 12.86 -35.54
C LYS A 364 -25.17 12.11 -34.61
N GLU A 365 -25.53 10.87 -34.93
CA GLU A 365 -26.38 10.02 -34.07
C GLU A 365 -25.68 9.62 -32.77
N GLN A 366 -24.39 9.27 -32.82
CA GLN A 366 -23.58 9.02 -31.62
C GLN A 366 -23.33 10.31 -30.82
N GLY A 367 -23.11 11.44 -31.48
CA GLY A 367 -22.89 12.73 -30.82
C GLY A 367 -24.12 13.25 -30.09
N PHE A 368 -25.33 12.98 -30.60
CA PHE A 368 -26.57 13.23 -29.85
C PHE A 368 -26.63 12.33 -28.60
N LYS A 369 -26.43 11.02 -28.76
CA LYS A 369 -26.46 10.05 -27.64
C LYS A 369 -25.40 10.32 -26.56
N MET A 370 -24.19 10.71 -26.96
CA MET A 370 -23.11 11.05 -26.04
C MET A 370 -23.44 12.30 -25.21
N ARG A 371 -24.14 13.28 -25.80
CA ARG A 371 -24.61 14.46 -25.05
C ARG A 371 -25.68 14.11 -24.03
N THR A 372 -26.61 13.22 -24.38
CA THR A 372 -27.64 12.76 -23.44
C THR A 372 -27.01 11.95 -22.30
N VAL A 373 -26.10 11.02 -22.60
CA VAL A 373 -25.37 10.23 -21.59
C VAL A 373 -24.54 11.14 -20.69
N ALA A 374 -23.83 12.13 -21.23
CA ALA A 374 -23.06 13.08 -20.43
C ALA A 374 -23.96 13.93 -19.51
N SER A 375 -25.13 14.35 -19.99
CA SER A 375 -26.14 15.05 -19.18
C SER A 375 -26.59 14.18 -18.00
N TYR A 376 -26.87 12.90 -18.24
CA TYR A 376 -27.27 11.97 -17.19
C TYR A 376 -26.14 11.63 -16.23
N GLN A 377 -24.90 11.52 -16.69
CA GLN A 377 -23.75 11.36 -15.80
C GLN A 377 -23.56 12.57 -14.90
N SER A 378 -23.77 13.78 -15.41
CA SER A 378 -23.72 15.01 -14.60
C SER A 378 -24.85 15.05 -13.57
N ALA A 379 -26.08 14.65 -13.95
CA ALA A 379 -27.20 14.57 -13.02
C ALA A 379 -26.97 13.49 -11.94
N ALA A 380 -26.42 12.34 -12.34
CA ALA A 380 -26.08 11.24 -11.45
C ALA A 380 -25.01 11.62 -10.43
N ARG A 381 -23.94 12.31 -10.85
CA ARG A 381 -22.92 12.85 -9.93
C ARG A 381 -23.56 13.79 -8.91
N LYS A 382 -24.31 14.79 -9.39
CA LYS A 382 -24.99 15.75 -8.51
C LYS A 382 -25.89 15.05 -7.49
N ALA A 383 -26.68 14.07 -7.92
CA ALA A 383 -27.55 13.31 -7.03
C ALA A 383 -26.74 12.45 -6.04
N GLY A 384 -25.65 11.80 -6.48
CA GLY A 384 -24.76 11.04 -5.62
C GLY A 384 -24.23 11.89 -4.47
N LYS A 385 -23.80 13.12 -4.77
CA LYS A 385 -23.40 14.10 -3.76
C LYS A 385 -24.51 14.42 -2.75
N GLU A 386 -25.68 14.82 -3.25
CA GLU A 386 -26.82 15.22 -2.41
C GLU A 386 -27.30 14.08 -1.49
N PHE A 387 -27.33 12.85 -1.98
CA PHE A 387 -27.72 11.68 -1.18
C PHE A 387 -26.68 11.28 -0.14
N ALA A 388 -25.39 11.41 -0.45
CA ALA A 388 -24.32 11.16 0.51
C ALA A 388 -24.37 12.18 1.66
N GLU A 389 -24.57 13.45 1.34
CA GLU A 389 -24.77 14.53 2.35
C GLU A 389 -26.02 14.27 3.21
N ALA A 390 -27.06 13.65 2.64
CA ALA A 390 -28.27 13.27 3.36
C ALA A 390 -28.16 11.96 4.19
N GLY A 391 -27.04 11.23 4.10
CA GLY A 391 -26.80 9.98 4.83
C GLY A 391 -27.68 8.79 4.38
N VAL A 392 -28.24 8.84 3.17
CA VAL A 392 -29.05 7.74 2.60
C VAL A 392 -28.11 6.66 2.07
N SER A 393 -28.38 5.37 2.29
CA SER A 393 -27.52 4.28 1.82
C SER A 393 -27.35 4.27 0.29
N ALA A 394 -26.16 3.89 -0.21
CA ALA A 394 -25.82 3.97 -1.64
C ALA A 394 -26.82 3.25 -2.57
N ASP A 395 -27.31 2.08 -2.15
CA ASP A 395 -28.27 1.29 -2.94
C ASP A 395 -29.68 1.89 -2.94
N GLU A 396 -30.10 2.49 -1.83
CA GLU A 396 -31.38 3.19 -1.72
C GLU A 396 -31.34 4.50 -2.51
N ALA A 397 -30.28 5.27 -2.34
CA ALA A 397 -30.02 6.52 -3.04
C ALA A 397 -29.97 6.31 -4.57
N PHE A 398 -29.30 5.27 -5.05
CA PHE A 398 -29.26 4.97 -6.47
C PHE A 398 -30.62 4.50 -7.02
N ARG A 399 -31.39 3.73 -6.24
CA ARG A 399 -32.77 3.36 -6.63
C ARG A 399 -33.67 4.58 -6.72
N GLU A 400 -33.58 5.50 -5.77
CA GLU A 400 -34.37 6.73 -5.77
C GLU A 400 -33.98 7.64 -6.93
N PHE A 401 -32.68 7.77 -7.22
CA PHE A 401 -32.21 8.45 -8.42
C PHE A 401 -32.81 7.85 -9.70
N LEU A 402 -32.85 6.52 -9.83
CA LEU A 402 -33.47 5.86 -10.99
C LEU A 402 -34.98 6.10 -11.07
N ALA A 403 -35.69 6.05 -9.95
CA ALA A 403 -37.14 6.30 -9.90
C ALA A 403 -37.47 7.74 -10.33
N ASN A 404 -36.67 8.72 -9.88
CA ASN A 404 -36.84 10.14 -10.24
C ASN A 404 -36.42 10.45 -11.68
N ASN A 405 -35.73 9.53 -12.34
CA ASN A 405 -35.25 9.68 -13.71
C ASN A 405 -35.75 8.51 -14.59
N GLU A 406 -36.96 8.01 -14.38
CA GLU A 406 -37.47 6.86 -15.15
C GLU A 406 -37.45 7.12 -16.67
N SER A 407 -37.76 8.34 -17.11
CA SER A 407 -37.68 8.74 -18.52
C SER A 407 -36.27 8.69 -19.11
N MET A 408 -35.23 8.74 -18.28
CA MET A 408 -33.83 8.55 -18.71
C MET A 408 -33.62 7.13 -19.23
N LEU A 409 -34.22 6.13 -18.57
CA LEU A 409 -34.10 4.74 -19.01
C LEU A 409 -34.76 4.59 -20.38
N ASP A 410 -35.93 5.20 -20.58
CA ASP A 410 -36.60 5.21 -21.88
C ASP A 410 -35.77 5.89 -22.98
N ASP A 411 -35.12 7.02 -22.68
CA ASP A 411 -34.24 7.74 -23.63
C ASP A 411 -32.95 6.98 -23.97
N LEU A 412 -32.44 6.17 -23.03
CA LEU A 412 -31.30 5.28 -23.24
C LEU A 412 -31.70 3.97 -23.95
N MET A 413 -32.97 3.59 -23.84
CA MET A 413 -33.52 2.41 -24.48
C MET A 413 -33.92 2.72 -25.92
N MET A 414 -33.03 2.38 -26.87
CA MET A 414 -33.43 2.39 -28.28
C MET A 414 -34.68 1.51 -28.46
N PRO A 415 -35.78 2.02 -29.04
CA PRO A 415 -36.89 1.18 -29.42
C PRO A 415 -36.37 0.16 -30.43
N LEU A 416 -36.38 -1.11 -30.02
CA LEU A 416 -36.05 -2.20 -30.90
C LEU A 416 -37.26 -2.44 -31.82
N PRO A 417 -37.07 -2.48 -33.15
CA PRO A 417 -38.11 -2.94 -34.06
C PRO A 417 -38.63 -4.31 -33.60
N ALA A 418 -39.94 -4.53 -33.64
CA ALA A 418 -40.55 -5.79 -33.21
C ALA A 418 -40.06 -7.00 -34.02
N ASP A 419 -39.43 -6.76 -35.18
CA ASP A 419 -38.84 -7.73 -36.11
C ASP A 419 -37.30 -7.75 -36.10
N ALA A 420 -36.64 -7.10 -35.14
CA ALA A 420 -35.18 -7.04 -35.10
C ALA A 420 -34.57 -8.43 -34.86
N GLU A 421 -33.60 -8.81 -35.70
CA GLU A 421 -32.80 -10.02 -35.49
C GLU A 421 -32.17 -10.06 -34.08
N GLU A 422 -32.12 -11.25 -33.49
CA GLU A 422 -31.62 -11.51 -32.14
C GLU A 422 -30.21 -10.93 -31.89
N THR A 423 -29.35 -10.93 -32.92
CA THR A 423 -28.00 -10.35 -32.84
C THR A 423 -27.99 -8.82 -32.69
N LYS A 424 -28.99 -8.12 -33.24
CA LYS A 424 -29.15 -6.66 -33.09
C LYS A 424 -29.73 -6.30 -31.73
N VAL A 425 -30.66 -7.12 -31.23
CA VAL A 425 -31.20 -7.02 -29.86
C VAL A 425 -30.07 -7.16 -28.84
N ALA A 426 -29.24 -8.19 -28.96
CA ALA A 426 -28.11 -8.42 -28.06
C ALA A 426 -27.09 -7.26 -28.07
N ARG A 427 -26.81 -6.67 -29.24
CA ARG A 427 -25.93 -5.50 -29.35
C ARG A 427 -26.53 -4.25 -28.69
N ALA A 428 -27.83 -4.01 -28.87
CA ALA A 428 -28.52 -2.89 -28.25
C ALA A 428 -28.55 -3.03 -26.71
N GLN A 429 -28.86 -4.22 -26.20
CA GLN A 429 -28.83 -4.52 -24.77
C GLN A 429 -27.42 -4.36 -24.18
N LYS A 430 -26.38 -4.79 -24.91
CA LYS A 430 -24.97 -4.58 -24.49
C LYS A 430 -24.60 -3.10 -24.43
N ALA A 431 -25.10 -2.29 -25.36
CA ALA A 431 -24.88 -0.84 -25.35
C ALA A 431 -25.63 -0.16 -24.20
N GLN A 432 -26.90 -0.53 -23.95
CA GLN A 432 -27.69 -0.05 -22.81
C GLN A 432 -27.00 -0.36 -21.49
N LYS A 433 -26.54 -1.61 -21.29
CA LYS A 433 -25.80 -2.01 -20.09
C LYS A 433 -24.54 -1.17 -19.88
N ARG A 434 -23.83 -0.81 -20.96
CA ARG A 434 -22.65 0.07 -20.88
C ARG A 434 -23.00 1.49 -20.41
N TYR A 435 -24.07 2.08 -20.95
CA TYR A 435 -24.51 3.42 -20.54
C TYR A 435 -25.01 3.44 -19.11
N PHE A 436 -25.82 2.44 -18.73
CA PHE A 436 -26.29 2.28 -17.36
C PHE A 436 -25.14 2.16 -16.36
N ASN A 437 -24.14 1.33 -16.67
CA ASN A 437 -22.95 1.19 -15.83
C ASN A 437 -22.14 2.49 -15.75
N ALA A 438 -22.07 3.27 -16.82
CA ALA A 438 -21.35 4.55 -16.83
C ALA A 438 -22.06 5.62 -15.98
N ILE A 439 -23.40 5.61 -15.94
CA ILE A 439 -24.20 6.49 -15.08
C ILE A 439 -24.11 6.06 -13.62
N LYS A 440 -24.26 4.75 -13.35
CA LYS A 440 -24.09 4.18 -12.00
C LYS A 440 -22.69 4.48 -11.45
N LYS A 441 -21.65 4.37 -12.29
CA LYS A 441 -20.29 4.74 -11.91
C LYS A 441 -20.20 6.21 -11.50
N GLY A 442 -20.68 7.13 -12.34
CA GLY A 442 -20.65 8.56 -12.01
C GLY A 442 -21.41 8.91 -10.73
N PHE A 443 -22.54 8.25 -10.46
CA PHE A 443 -23.25 8.38 -9.19
C PHE A 443 -22.40 7.93 -8.00
N MET A 444 -21.84 6.72 -8.08
CA MET A 444 -21.10 6.11 -6.97
C MET A 444 -19.78 6.84 -6.69
N ASP A 445 -19.07 7.31 -7.72
CA ASP A 445 -17.81 8.03 -7.56
C ASP A 445 -18.02 9.30 -6.69
N GLU A 446 -19.04 10.12 -6.99
CA GLU A 446 -19.33 11.35 -6.23
C GLU A 446 -19.95 11.06 -4.85
N TYR A 447 -20.84 10.07 -4.78
CA TYR A 447 -21.45 9.64 -3.52
C TYR A 447 -20.37 9.19 -2.52
N SER A 448 -19.40 8.41 -2.99
CA SER A 448 -18.28 7.97 -2.16
C SER A 448 -17.31 9.11 -1.81
N GLU A 449 -17.08 10.08 -2.71
CA GLU A 449 -16.21 11.23 -2.46
C GLU A 449 -16.67 12.04 -1.24
N VAL A 450 -17.97 12.33 -1.13
CA VAL A 450 -18.54 13.01 0.05
C VAL A 450 -18.38 12.20 1.35
N LEU A 451 -18.60 10.89 1.29
CA LEU A 451 -18.38 10.00 2.43
C LEU A 451 -16.89 9.91 2.82
N SER A 452 -16.01 10.09 1.84
CA SER A 452 -14.56 10.11 2.05
C SER A 452 -14.06 11.42 2.67
N GLU A 453 -14.69 12.56 2.37
CA GLU A 453 -14.37 13.84 2.99
C GLU A 453 -14.83 13.89 4.46
N SER A 454 -15.86 13.12 4.82
CA SER A 454 -16.43 13.08 6.16
C SER A 454 -15.87 11.95 7.05
N SER A 455 -15.13 11.00 6.48
CA SER A 455 -14.46 9.91 7.18
C SER A 455 -12.98 9.91 6.86
N TRP A 456 -12.12 10.08 7.88
CA TRP A 456 -10.66 9.94 7.77
C TRP A 456 -10.22 8.63 7.09
N PHE A 457 -11.09 7.60 7.04
CA PHE A 457 -10.87 6.30 6.40
C PHE A 457 -11.44 6.16 4.98
N GLY A 458 -12.38 7.02 4.56
CA GLY A 458 -13.06 6.85 3.27
C GLY A 458 -12.18 7.18 2.07
N PHE A 459 -11.23 8.10 2.22
CA PHE A 459 -10.31 8.45 1.13
C PHE A 459 -9.36 7.29 0.81
N PHE A 460 -8.93 6.54 1.84
CA PHE A 460 -8.13 5.34 1.67
C PHE A 460 -8.89 4.25 0.91
N HIS A 461 -10.13 3.92 1.33
CA HIS A 461 -10.92 2.87 0.67
C HIS A 461 -11.34 3.19 -0.77
N GLU A 462 -11.57 4.46 -1.12
CA GLU A 462 -11.89 4.82 -2.51
C GLU A 462 -10.65 4.89 -3.40
N GLN A 463 -9.52 5.41 -2.92
CA GLN A 463 -8.24 5.28 -3.62
C GLN A 463 -7.90 3.81 -3.84
N GLU A 464 -8.10 2.96 -2.84
CA GLU A 464 -7.91 1.51 -2.90
C GLU A 464 -8.88 0.84 -3.89
N LYS A 465 -10.16 1.22 -3.93
CA LYS A 465 -11.10 0.69 -4.95
C LYS A 465 -10.77 1.17 -6.36
N ILE A 466 -10.34 2.42 -6.52
CA ILE A 466 -9.91 2.97 -7.81
C ILE A 466 -8.65 2.24 -8.25
N PHE A 467 -7.68 2.08 -7.35
CA PHE A 467 -6.45 1.35 -7.58
C PHE A 467 -6.71 -0.13 -7.90
N LEU A 468 -7.54 -0.84 -7.14
CA LEU A 468 -7.96 -2.21 -7.42
C LEU A 468 -8.75 -2.34 -8.73
N ARG A 469 -9.50 -1.31 -9.17
CA ARG A 469 -10.20 -1.30 -10.47
C ARG A 469 -9.29 -0.96 -11.64
N GLU A 470 -8.27 -0.13 -11.42
CA GLU A 470 -7.24 0.18 -12.41
C GLU A 470 -6.25 -0.98 -12.53
N GLN A 471 -6.01 -1.66 -11.41
CA GLN A 471 -5.24 -2.88 -11.33
C GLN A 471 -6.05 -4.09 -11.77
N GLN A 472 -7.36 -4.22 -11.60
CA GLN A 472 -8.11 -5.42 -12.06
C GLN A 472 -7.91 -5.79 -13.56
N PRO A 473 -7.84 -4.84 -14.51
CA PRO A 473 -7.46 -5.12 -15.88
C PRO A 473 -5.97 -5.46 -16.06
N LEU A 474 -5.12 -5.18 -15.07
CA LEU A 474 -3.67 -5.40 -15.03
C LEU A 474 -3.26 -6.56 -14.11
N ALA A 475 -4.11 -6.96 -13.18
CA ALA A 475 -4.03 -8.09 -12.28
C ALA A 475 -4.56 -9.25 -13.09
N GLU A 476 -3.62 -9.92 -13.73
CA GLU A 476 -3.73 -10.68 -14.98
C GLU A 476 -4.65 -11.93 -14.94
N GLY A 477 -5.53 -12.08 -13.95
CA GLY A 477 -6.44 -13.22 -13.77
C GLY A 477 -7.87 -13.02 -14.30
N GLY A 478 -8.19 -11.90 -14.95
CA GLY A 478 -9.58 -11.49 -15.17
C GLY A 478 -10.35 -12.14 -16.33
N ARG A 479 -9.72 -12.93 -17.22
CA ARG A 479 -10.41 -13.63 -18.32
C ARG A 479 -9.73 -14.95 -18.65
N ASP A 480 -10.52 -16.01 -18.83
CA ASP A 480 -10.07 -17.39 -19.16
C ASP A 480 -9.11 -17.48 -20.37
N GLU A 481 -9.01 -16.46 -21.22
CA GLU A 481 -8.09 -16.44 -22.37
C GLU A 481 -6.65 -16.01 -22.00
N ASP A 482 -6.44 -15.29 -20.90
CA ASP A 482 -5.14 -14.70 -20.52
C ASP A 482 -4.39 -15.49 -19.42
N ALA A 483 -4.97 -16.58 -18.88
CA ALA A 483 -4.29 -17.49 -17.95
C ALA A 483 -2.96 -18.06 -18.49
N SER A 484 -2.74 -17.98 -19.80
CA SER A 484 -1.49 -18.38 -20.45
C SER A 484 -0.29 -17.49 -20.08
N SER A 485 -0.45 -16.24 -19.63
CA SER A 485 0.68 -15.36 -19.28
C SER A 485 1.19 -15.53 -17.84
N GLN A 486 0.41 -16.12 -16.94
CA GLN A 486 0.79 -16.28 -15.54
C GLN A 486 1.52 -17.59 -15.29
N TRP A 487 2.72 -17.57 -14.68
CA TRP A 487 3.35 -18.79 -14.17
C TRP A 487 2.86 -19.10 -12.76
N THR A 488 2.93 -20.37 -12.37
CA THR A 488 2.51 -20.83 -11.04
C THR A 488 3.56 -21.77 -10.42
N ILE A 489 3.91 -21.54 -9.15
CA ILE A 489 4.70 -22.45 -8.34
C ILE A 489 3.90 -22.81 -7.09
N THR A 490 3.51 -24.07 -6.92
CA THR A 490 2.91 -24.53 -5.67
C THR A 490 3.94 -24.56 -4.54
N GLY A 491 3.52 -24.42 -3.28
CA GLY A 491 4.43 -24.56 -2.14
C GLY A 491 5.22 -25.89 -2.13
N ALA A 492 4.62 -26.98 -2.61
CA ALA A 492 5.31 -28.27 -2.77
C ALA A 492 6.37 -28.25 -3.88
N GLN A 493 6.13 -27.55 -4.99
CA GLN A 493 7.13 -27.36 -6.05
C GLN A 493 8.27 -26.46 -5.57
N MET A 494 7.97 -25.38 -4.85
CA MET A 494 8.98 -24.50 -4.24
C MET A 494 9.99 -25.32 -3.41
N ILE A 495 9.51 -26.19 -2.52
CA ILE A 495 10.37 -27.06 -1.70
C ILE A 495 11.17 -28.06 -2.56
N LYS A 496 10.58 -28.62 -3.62
CA LYS A 496 11.32 -29.51 -4.54
C LYS A 496 12.41 -28.79 -5.33
N MET A 497 12.21 -27.49 -5.58
CA MET A 497 13.13 -26.62 -6.33
C MET A 497 14.13 -25.89 -5.43
N THR A 498 14.26 -26.23 -4.14
CA THR A 498 15.20 -25.56 -3.22
C THR A 498 16.62 -25.43 -3.77
N ASN A 499 17.11 -26.43 -4.51
CA ASN A 499 18.44 -26.40 -5.13
C ASN A 499 18.57 -25.46 -6.35
N ILE A 500 17.45 -24.99 -6.91
CA ILE A 500 17.39 -24.11 -8.09
C ILE A 500 17.18 -22.65 -7.66
N ILE A 501 16.27 -22.41 -6.71
CA ILE A 501 15.83 -21.06 -6.32
C ILE A 501 16.31 -20.64 -4.93
N ASN A 502 17.13 -21.46 -4.26
CA ASN A 502 17.69 -21.19 -2.94
C ASN A 502 16.63 -20.77 -1.91
N VAL A 503 15.63 -21.64 -1.69
CA VAL A 503 14.54 -21.35 -0.75
C VAL A 503 15.08 -21.22 0.67
N THR A 504 14.80 -20.10 1.33
CA THR A 504 15.03 -19.89 2.76
C THR A 504 13.71 -19.96 3.51
N ASP A 505 13.64 -20.78 4.56
CA ASP A 505 12.53 -20.77 5.52
C ASP A 505 12.91 -19.86 6.70
N TYR A 506 12.19 -18.75 6.86
CA TYR A 506 12.40 -17.83 7.98
C TYR A 506 11.64 -18.25 9.24
N GLY A 507 10.77 -19.26 9.14
CA GLY A 507 10.00 -19.81 10.23
C GLY A 507 8.51 -19.46 10.17
N THR A 508 7.82 -19.81 11.25
CA THR A 508 6.39 -19.57 11.43
C THR A 508 6.18 -18.54 12.52
N LEU A 509 5.53 -17.44 12.20
CA LEU A 509 5.03 -16.47 13.15
C LEU A 509 3.73 -17.00 13.77
N ASN A 510 3.70 -17.17 15.08
CA ASN A 510 2.48 -17.52 15.79
C ASN A 510 1.58 -16.27 15.84
N MET A 511 0.32 -16.37 15.45
CA MET A 511 -0.65 -15.26 15.52
C MET A 511 -1.90 -15.66 16.31
N SER A 512 -1.80 -16.73 17.11
CA SER A 512 -2.90 -17.26 17.90
C SER A 512 -3.45 -16.20 18.85
N ALA A 513 -4.72 -15.83 18.65
CA ALA A 513 -5.44 -14.89 19.51
C ALA A 513 -5.34 -15.29 20.99
N GLU A 514 -5.47 -16.59 21.31
CA GLU A 514 -5.33 -17.09 22.68
C GLU A 514 -3.95 -16.79 23.32
N ASN A 515 -2.87 -16.90 22.55
CA ASN A 515 -1.53 -16.62 23.07
C ASN A 515 -1.30 -15.13 23.22
N ILE A 516 -1.77 -14.34 22.25
CA ILE A 516 -1.70 -12.88 22.29
C ILE A 516 -2.47 -12.35 23.49
N ASP A 517 -3.69 -12.82 23.74
CA ASP A 517 -4.52 -12.43 24.89
C ASP A 517 -3.84 -12.79 26.22
N LYS A 518 -3.32 -14.02 26.34
CA LYS A 518 -2.58 -14.45 27.54
C LYS A 518 -1.33 -13.61 27.78
N CYS A 519 -0.56 -13.32 26.72
CA CYS A 519 0.61 -12.46 26.82
C CYS A 519 0.22 -11.04 27.20
N ALA A 520 -0.84 -10.50 26.62
CA ALA A 520 -1.37 -9.18 26.96
C ALA A 520 -1.73 -9.12 28.45
N ASP A 521 -2.44 -10.12 28.98
CA ASP A 521 -2.75 -10.21 30.41
C ASP A 521 -1.49 -10.24 31.29
N ILE A 522 -0.52 -11.08 30.95
CA ILE A 522 0.75 -11.19 31.67
C ILE A 522 1.49 -9.84 31.68
N TYR A 523 1.58 -9.19 30.52
CA TYR A 523 2.25 -7.90 30.40
C TYR A 523 1.49 -6.80 31.12
N ILE A 524 0.16 -6.74 31.02
CA ILE A 524 -0.67 -5.79 31.78
C ILE A 524 -0.42 -5.94 33.29
N GLN A 525 -0.36 -7.17 33.81
CA GLN A 525 -0.07 -7.37 35.24
C GLN A 525 1.33 -6.90 35.63
N LYS A 526 2.34 -7.12 34.78
CA LYS A 526 3.71 -6.67 35.04
C LYS A 526 3.81 -5.14 34.99
N MET A 527 3.22 -4.53 33.95
CA MET A 527 3.23 -3.08 33.74
C MET A 527 2.46 -2.33 34.83
N LYS A 528 1.39 -2.94 35.36
CA LYS A 528 0.58 -2.35 36.43
C LYS A 528 1.42 -1.92 37.64
N GLY A 529 2.40 -2.71 38.05
CA GLY A 529 3.26 -2.36 39.18
C GLY A 529 4.06 -1.09 38.92
N ASP A 530 4.72 -1.03 37.77
CA ASP A 530 5.60 0.10 37.42
C ASP A 530 4.83 1.37 37.11
N MET A 531 3.71 1.26 36.38
CA MET A 531 2.86 2.37 36.02
C MET A 531 2.15 2.96 37.24
N ILE A 532 1.63 2.13 38.15
CA ILE A 532 1.07 2.62 39.41
C ILE A 532 2.15 3.36 40.20
N THR A 533 3.33 2.76 40.33
CA THR A 533 4.43 3.40 41.05
C THR A 533 4.79 4.74 40.42
N LEU A 534 4.92 4.82 39.09
CA LEU A 534 5.23 6.06 38.38
C LEU A 534 4.17 7.13 38.63
N LEU A 535 2.88 6.78 38.49
CA LEU A 535 1.76 7.70 38.70
C LEU A 535 1.67 8.16 40.16
N GLU A 536 1.91 7.27 41.12
CA GLU A 536 1.96 7.59 42.55
C GLU A 536 3.12 8.55 42.85
N THR A 537 4.32 8.27 42.34
CA THR A 537 5.48 9.17 42.50
C THR A 537 5.25 10.53 41.84
N THR A 538 4.65 10.58 40.64
CA THR A 538 4.30 11.84 39.98
C THR A 538 3.25 12.62 40.76
N LYS A 539 2.25 11.93 41.32
CA LYS A 539 1.26 12.56 42.19
C LYS A 539 1.92 13.16 43.43
N GLU A 540 2.78 12.40 44.11
CA GLU A 540 3.51 12.87 45.29
C GLU A 540 4.43 14.04 44.95
N PHE A 541 5.10 14.01 43.81
CA PHE A 541 5.88 15.15 43.28
C PHE A 541 5.01 16.41 43.18
N ILE A 542 3.86 16.34 42.51
CA ILE A 542 2.96 17.49 42.32
C ILE A 542 2.44 18.01 43.68
N VAL A 543 2.06 17.10 44.59
CA VAL A 543 1.60 17.45 45.94
C VAL A 543 2.70 18.17 46.71
N ASN A 544 3.94 17.68 46.65
CA ASN A 544 5.07 18.28 47.35
C ASN A 544 5.44 19.65 46.77
N VAL A 545 5.38 19.83 45.45
CA VAL A 545 5.53 21.16 44.81
C VAL A 545 4.45 22.12 45.29
N GLY A 546 3.18 21.69 45.33
CA GLY A 546 2.09 22.50 45.87
C GLY A 546 2.30 22.89 47.34
N ASN A 547 2.70 21.91 48.16
CA ASN A 547 2.95 22.12 49.59
C ASN A 547 4.17 23.02 49.85
N TYR A 548 5.19 23.00 48.99
CA TYR A 548 6.32 23.92 49.06
C TYR A 548 5.87 25.39 49.02
N PHE A 549 4.98 25.74 48.09
CA PHE A 549 4.49 27.11 47.93
C PHE A 549 3.45 27.53 48.98
N THR A 550 2.74 26.57 49.59
CA THR A 550 1.67 26.87 50.56
C THR A 550 2.11 26.73 52.02
N ALA A 551 3.30 26.20 52.30
CA ALA A 551 3.77 26.00 53.66
C ALA A 551 4.03 27.33 54.40
N ALA A 552 3.37 27.51 55.54
CA ALA A 552 3.52 28.71 56.40
C ALA A 552 4.93 28.87 57.02
N GLN A 553 5.69 27.78 57.15
CA GLN A 553 7.02 27.79 57.75
C GLN A 553 8.08 27.34 56.75
N ARG A 554 9.16 28.12 56.64
CA ARG A 554 10.27 27.85 55.71
C ARG A 554 10.92 26.48 55.88
N ARG A 555 10.98 25.96 57.11
CA ARG A 555 11.49 24.61 57.38
C ARG A 555 10.65 23.51 56.71
N HIS A 556 9.32 23.65 56.72
CA HIS A 556 8.43 22.69 56.06
C HIS A 556 8.47 22.85 54.55
N ALA A 557 8.51 24.10 54.06
CA ALA A 557 8.72 24.36 52.64
C ALA A 557 9.98 23.62 52.15
N ASN A 558 11.13 23.85 52.77
CA ASN A 558 12.38 23.18 52.37
C ASN A 558 12.25 21.65 52.36
N LYS A 559 11.57 21.04 53.35
CA LYS A 559 11.33 19.60 53.33
C LYS A 559 10.49 19.16 52.12
N TYR A 560 9.40 19.85 51.81
CA TYR A 560 8.60 19.53 50.62
C TYR A 560 9.38 19.75 49.31
N ALA A 561 10.28 20.72 49.27
CA ALA A 561 11.20 20.88 48.13
C ALA A 561 12.13 19.67 47.98
N ASP A 562 12.74 19.22 49.08
CA ASP A 562 13.62 18.04 49.08
C ASP A 562 12.86 16.78 48.63
N ASP A 563 11.67 16.54 49.21
CA ASP A 563 10.81 15.40 48.85
C ASP A 563 10.35 15.48 47.37
N ALA A 564 10.04 16.67 46.86
CA ALA A 564 9.71 16.87 45.44
C ALA A 564 10.91 16.58 44.53
N ILE A 565 12.11 17.04 44.89
CA ILE A 565 13.34 16.77 44.14
C ILE A 565 13.61 15.27 44.08
N ASP A 566 13.45 14.56 45.19
CA ASP A 566 13.67 13.11 45.24
C ASP A 566 12.62 12.35 44.42
N ASN A 567 11.34 12.73 44.49
CA ASN A 567 10.30 12.17 43.63
C ASN A 567 10.58 12.43 42.14
N ALA A 568 11.03 13.64 41.79
CA ALA A 568 11.42 13.97 40.42
C ALA A 568 12.58 13.10 39.93
N LYS A 569 13.60 12.84 40.79
CA LYS A 569 14.69 11.92 40.45
C LYS A 569 14.18 10.50 40.20
N VAL A 570 13.24 10.00 40.99
CA VAL A 570 12.66 8.67 40.79
C VAL A 570 11.87 8.60 39.47
N VAL A 571 11.08 9.63 39.15
CA VAL A 571 10.36 9.73 37.87
C VAL A 571 11.35 9.74 36.70
N VAL A 572 12.35 10.61 36.75
CA VAL A 572 13.39 10.69 35.71
C VAL A 572 14.13 9.37 35.60
N GLN A 573 14.54 8.75 36.71
CA GLN A 573 15.25 7.48 36.68
C GLN A 573 14.41 6.37 36.05
N LYS A 574 13.12 6.29 36.35
CA LYS A 574 12.22 5.30 35.73
C LYS A 574 12.08 5.55 34.23
N LEU A 575 11.85 6.80 33.81
CA LEU A 575 11.72 7.16 32.39
C LEU A 575 13.04 7.05 31.60
N SER A 576 14.17 7.32 32.24
CA SER A 576 15.50 7.26 31.61
C SER A 576 16.05 5.85 31.54
N LYS A 577 15.73 4.97 32.50
CA LYS A 577 16.09 3.56 32.43
C LYS A 577 15.48 2.91 31.19
N ASP A 578 14.25 3.28 30.84
CA ASP A 578 13.59 2.84 29.61
C ASP A 578 14.33 3.31 28.33
N GLN A 579 14.98 4.48 28.35
CA GLN A 579 15.76 4.98 27.22
C GLN A 579 17.15 4.33 27.10
N GLN A 580 17.78 3.93 28.21
CA GLN A 580 19.10 3.33 28.20
C GLN A 580 19.07 1.85 27.78
N GLU A 581 18.06 1.08 28.22
CA GLU A 581 17.83 -0.28 27.74
C GLU A 581 17.57 -0.29 26.22
N ASP A 582 16.94 0.77 25.68
CA ASP A 582 16.79 1.00 24.23
C ASP A 582 18.13 1.26 23.49
N SER A 583 19.25 1.48 24.17
CA SER A 583 20.56 1.74 23.55
C SER A 583 21.58 0.61 23.68
N GLU A 584 21.39 -0.30 24.65
CA GLU A 584 22.32 -1.40 24.95
C GLU A 584 21.92 -2.76 24.32
N GLU A 585 20.66 -2.92 23.90
CA GLU A 585 20.18 -4.02 23.04
C GLU A 585 20.14 -3.63 21.56
#